data_AF-A0A834TN29-F1
#
_entry.id   AF-A0A834TN29-F1
#
_cell.length_a   1.000
_cell.length_b   1.000
_cell.length_c   1.000
_cell.angle_alpha   90.00
_cell.angle_beta   90.00
_cell.angle_gamma   90.00
#
_symmetry.space_group_name_H-M   'P 1'
#
loop_
_entity.id
_entity.type
_entity.pdbx_description
1 polymer ?
#
loop_
_entity_poly.entity_id
_entity_poly.type
_entity_poly.pdbx_seq_one_letter_code
_entity_poly.pdbx_strand_id
1 'polypeptide(L)'
;MAVDDRLTESNHKTCAVLGGSGFVGRSLALRLLKQGNWIVRIADSPQSFELDHSHRDSVLAQALASGRASYSSVHLRDKRQIVQVIEGCSVVFFMDHDVDLNTNDFYSCYMLIVQGTKNLINACWDCRVKRLIYNSSADVIFDGLHDMHDEDESLSCPWKIENMLSDLKAQAEAMILGANDIDGLSTCALRPSNVFGPGDSELVPFILKLAKSGWAKYLKSTIMGPPELVVIIGNVSFQFIIGTGNNLSDFTYSENVAHAHICAEEALDFRKVSVAGKAFFVTNFEPMKFWEFISLLLEGLGYQRPSIKLPVKMVEYILLLVKRTQESLGTTYLSYPLLVHFFRLASHNRTFNCTAAKKDIGYSPVVSLQWSPPAKLARICLPLSTQLPFLPSRYTLRPGCEEGITLTIEAFSHLARGSSLLKDYDSTEQSKAEKLLGGGKVADILLWRDEATSFTYFVVLVMLFYWFFLSGRTFTSSAATLLLLSTVLIYGYGFLPSKLFGFPIQRMSLSSFKISEEVVRDSVATAVYLWNKGFQNIKILAQGNDWSMFFKVAVFLYFLKLILSEFLTTSIGIALVFAFTAFFIYEQYESEIDGVVGVLVDGLKESMAFLTRNLPDSLYSVQHNRESGREKKLR
;
A
#
# COMPACT_ATOMS: atom_id res chain seq x y z
N MET A 1 54.09 -28.34 43.39
CA MET A 1 52.71 -28.47 43.92
C MET A 1 51.88 -27.44 43.18
N ALA A 2 51.46 -27.73 41.94
CA ALA A 2 50.24 -28.48 41.60
C ALA A 2 48.97 -27.78 42.11
N VAL A 3 48.41 -26.95 41.23
CA VAL A 3 46.99 -26.82 40.86
C VAL A 3 45.96 -26.84 41.99
N ASP A 4 45.27 -25.71 42.16
CA ASP A 4 43.86 -25.71 42.57
C ASP A 4 43.06 -24.84 41.57
N ASP A 5 43.04 -25.29 40.31
CA ASP A 5 42.01 -24.97 39.32
C ASP A 5 40.71 -25.69 39.71
N ARG A 6 40.08 -25.27 40.81
CA ARG A 6 38.72 -25.69 41.15
C ARG A 6 37.71 -24.64 40.69
N LEU A 7 37.19 -24.90 39.49
CA LEU A 7 35.77 -24.84 39.17
C LEU A 7 35.08 -23.48 39.36
N THR A 8 35.39 -22.52 38.48
CA THR A 8 34.31 -21.71 37.90
C THR A 8 33.66 -22.52 36.78
N GLU A 9 32.88 -23.55 37.12
CA GLU A 9 31.86 -24.06 36.20
C GLU A 9 30.89 -22.91 35.96
N SER A 10 31.02 -22.24 34.82
CA SER A 10 30.03 -21.29 34.37
C SER A 10 28.72 -22.04 34.16
N ASN A 11 27.78 -21.91 35.10
CA ASN A 11 26.41 -22.45 35.03
C ASN A 11 25.64 -21.79 33.87
N HIS A 12 26.02 -22.10 32.64
CA HIS A 12 25.33 -21.62 31.46
C HIS A 12 23.95 -22.30 31.39
N LYS A 13 22.89 -21.51 31.40
CA LYS A 13 21.53 -22.02 31.20
C LYS A 13 21.36 -22.38 29.72
N THR A 14 20.72 -23.49 29.40
CA THR A 14 20.37 -23.84 28.02
C THR A 14 18.96 -23.34 27.69
N CYS A 15 18.80 -22.71 26.53
CA CYS A 15 17.51 -22.29 25.99
C CYS A 15 17.34 -22.78 24.54
N ALA A 16 16.10 -23.07 24.16
CA ALA A 16 15.74 -23.31 22.76
C ALA A 16 14.96 -22.13 22.20
N VAL A 17 15.32 -21.68 20.99
CA VAL A 17 14.60 -20.67 20.22
C VAL A 17 14.04 -21.36 18.97
N LEU A 18 12.76 -21.73 19.04
CA LEU A 18 12.00 -22.24 17.90
C LEU A 18 11.58 -21.04 17.03
N GLY A 19 11.81 -21.11 15.72
CA GLY A 19 11.67 -19.96 14.83
C GLY A 19 12.84 -18.97 14.93
N GLY A 20 13.99 -19.41 15.44
CA GLY A 20 15.15 -18.54 15.67
C GLY A 20 15.86 -18.07 14.39
N SER A 21 15.51 -18.61 13.23
CA SER A 21 15.95 -18.13 11.91
C SER A 21 15.12 -16.96 11.40
N GLY A 22 13.92 -16.76 11.94
CA GLY A 22 13.00 -15.68 11.56
C GLY A 22 13.47 -14.31 12.04
N PHE A 23 12.80 -13.26 11.58
CA PHE A 23 13.18 -11.86 11.81
C PHE A 23 13.32 -11.51 13.31
N VAL A 24 12.30 -11.78 14.12
CA VAL A 24 12.34 -11.53 15.58
C VAL A 24 13.20 -12.58 16.29
N GLY A 25 13.12 -13.85 15.87
CA GLY A 25 13.87 -14.95 16.48
C GLY A 25 15.38 -14.79 16.39
N ARG A 26 15.89 -14.29 15.26
CA ARG A 26 17.32 -13.97 15.07
C ARG A 26 17.75 -12.87 16.05
N SER A 27 16.96 -11.82 16.19
CA SER A 27 17.22 -10.72 17.13
C SER A 27 17.29 -11.23 18.57
N LEU A 28 16.39 -12.14 18.97
CA LEU A 28 16.43 -12.79 20.28
C LEU A 28 17.68 -13.65 20.47
N ALA A 29 17.97 -14.54 19.52
CA ALA A 29 19.12 -15.45 19.61
C ALA A 29 20.43 -14.67 19.76
N LEU A 30 20.62 -13.60 18.99
CA LEU A 30 21.80 -12.73 19.10
C LEU A 30 21.87 -12.04 20.46
N ARG A 31 20.74 -11.55 20.99
CA ARG A 31 20.70 -10.87 22.30
C ARG A 31 21.02 -11.83 23.45
N LEU A 32 20.50 -13.05 23.41
CA LEU A 32 20.84 -14.11 24.38
C LEU A 32 22.34 -14.47 24.33
N LEU A 33 22.92 -14.57 23.13
CA LEU A 33 24.36 -14.85 22.96
C LEU A 33 25.25 -13.71 23.47
N LYS A 34 24.80 -12.45 23.33
CA LYS A 34 25.48 -11.26 23.85
C LYS A 34 25.48 -11.21 25.39
N GLN A 35 24.45 -11.73 26.08
CA GLN A 35 24.45 -11.81 27.54
C GLN A 35 25.51 -12.79 28.09
N GLY A 36 25.91 -13.78 27.30
CA GLY A 36 27.03 -14.68 27.63
C GLY A 36 26.73 -15.79 28.65
N ASN A 37 25.57 -15.77 29.30
CA ASN A 37 25.10 -16.77 30.27
C ASN A 37 24.28 -17.91 29.64
N TRP A 38 23.99 -17.86 28.34
CA TRP A 38 23.15 -18.83 27.63
C TRP A 38 23.91 -19.73 26.66
N ILE A 39 23.50 -21.00 26.60
CA ILE A 39 23.73 -21.89 25.45
C ILE A 39 22.43 -21.88 24.62
N VAL A 40 22.49 -21.38 23.39
CA VAL A 40 21.32 -21.12 22.55
C VAL A 40 21.15 -22.19 21.48
N ARG A 41 20.07 -22.97 21.56
CA ARG A 41 19.70 -23.93 20.51
C ARG A 41 18.69 -23.28 19.57
N ILE A 42 19.12 -22.97 18.36
CA ILE A 42 18.28 -22.40 17.31
C ILE A 42 17.65 -23.55 16.53
N ALA A 43 16.33 -23.57 16.44
CA ALA A 43 15.61 -24.57 15.67
C ALA A 43 14.61 -23.94 14.72
N ASP A 44 14.69 -24.36 13.46
CA ASP A 44 13.91 -23.80 12.38
C ASP A 44 13.66 -24.83 11.26
N SER A 45 12.73 -24.52 10.35
CA SER A 45 12.39 -25.37 9.21
C SER A 45 13.59 -25.48 8.23
N PRO A 46 13.82 -26.64 7.59
CA PRO A 46 14.95 -26.82 6.65
C PRO A 46 14.96 -25.85 5.46
N GLN A 47 13.82 -25.27 5.07
CA GLN A 47 13.73 -24.32 3.95
C GLN A 47 14.16 -22.90 4.31
N SER A 48 14.21 -22.51 5.59
CA SER A 48 14.54 -21.13 6.00
C SER A 48 16.05 -20.85 6.02
N PHE A 49 16.89 -21.88 5.95
CA PHE A 49 18.35 -21.73 6.01
C PHE A 49 18.99 -21.34 4.66
N GLU A 50 18.28 -21.43 3.54
CA GLU A 50 18.84 -21.14 2.20
C GLU A 50 18.91 -19.64 1.85
N LEU A 51 18.43 -18.74 2.72
CA LEU A 51 18.55 -17.30 2.51
C LEU A 51 19.58 -16.71 3.48
N ASP A 52 20.64 -16.16 2.86
CA ASP A 52 21.65 -15.26 3.43
C ASP A 52 22.97 -15.89 3.91
N HIS A 53 23.72 -16.46 2.96
CA HIS A 53 25.16 -16.69 3.09
C HIS A 53 26.00 -15.39 3.18
N SER A 54 25.41 -14.20 3.05
CA SER A 54 26.14 -12.92 2.94
C SER A 54 26.28 -12.14 4.25
N HIS A 55 25.52 -12.45 5.31
CA HIS A 55 25.63 -11.77 6.61
C HIS A 55 25.78 -12.75 7.78
N ARG A 56 26.90 -13.50 7.83
CA ARG A 56 27.31 -14.15 9.09
C ARG A 56 27.67 -13.06 10.10
N ASP A 57 26.76 -12.76 11.01
CA ASP A 57 27.07 -11.99 12.21
C ASP A 57 28.24 -12.66 12.93
N SER A 58 29.31 -11.90 13.16
CA SER A 58 30.55 -12.39 13.78
C SER A 58 30.29 -13.11 15.11
N VAL A 59 29.29 -12.63 15.86
CA VAL A 59 28.86 -13.18 17.15
C VAL A 59 28.24 -14.57 17.00
N LEU A 60 27.34 -14.78 16.04
CA LEU A 60 26.69 -16.08 15.83
C LEU A 60 27.70 -17.10 15.30
N ALA A 61 28.56 -16.71 14.36
CA ALA A 61 29.61 -17.56 13.83
C ALA A 61 30.59 -18.00 14.94
N GLN A 62 31.00 -17.08 15.81
CA GLN A 62 31.85 -17.38 16.96
C GLN A 62 31.12 -18.24 18.00
N ALA A 63 29.82 -18.03 18.22
CA ALA A 63 29.02 -18.84 19.12
C ALA A 63 28.85 -20.29 18.63
N LEU A 64 28.62 -20.48 17.32
CA LEU A 64 28.58 -21.81 16.70
C LEU A 64 29.93 -22.52 16.81
N ALA A 65 31.03 -21.81 16.54
CA ALA A 65 32.38 -22.36 16.66
C ALA A 65 32.77 -22.71 18.11
N SER A 66 32.28 -21.95 19.10
CA SER A 66 32.53 -22.18 20.53
C SER A 66 31.54 -23.15 21.18
N GLY A 67 30.55 -23.66 20.45
CA GLY A 67 29.50 -24.54 20.99
C GLY A 67 28.47 -23.82 21.89
N ARG A 68 28.52 -22.49 21.99
CA ARG A 68 27.52 -21.68 22.70
C ARG A 68 26.22 -21.51 21.91
N ALA A 69 26.24 -21.78 20.61
CA ALA A 69 25.06 -21.91 19.78
C ALA A 69 25.06 -23.23 19.03
N SER A 70 23.88 -23.80 18.79
CA SER A 70 23.70 -24.95 17.89
C SER A 70 22.48 -24.72 17.01
N TYR A 71 22.56 -25.15 15.75
CA TYR A 71 21.42 -25.09 14.82
C TYR A 71 20.85 -26.49 14.60
N SER A 72 19.53 -26.61 14.56
CA SER A 72 18.84 -27.87 14.29
C SER A 72 17.64 -27.64 13.37
N SER A 73 17.58 -28.42 12.29
CA SER A 73 16.41 -28.42 11.41
C SER A 73 15.25 -29.13 12.11
N VAL A 74 14.15 -28.44 12.37
CA VAL A 74 12.97 -28.97 13.07
C VAL A 74 11.69 -28.59 12.33
N HIS A 75 10.85 -29.58 12.07
CA HIS A 75 9.46 -29.34 11.69
C HIS A 75 8.53 -29.43 12.90
N LEU A 76 7.75 -28.38 13.16
CA LEU A 76 6.77 -28.34 14.26
C LEU A 76 5.68 -29.44 14.17
N ARG A 77 5.50 -30.03 12.99
CA ARG A 77 4.60 -31.19 12.77
C ARG A 77 5.15 -32.48 13.38
N ASP A 78 6.46 -32.59 13.57
CA ASP A 78 7.12 -33.78 14.13
C ASP A 78 7.58 -33.53 15.57
N LYS A 79 6.77 -34.01 16.52
CA LYS A 79 7.06 -33.91 17.96
C LYS A 79 8.45 -34.45 18.33
N ARG A 80 8.95 -35.50 17.65
CA ARG A 80 10.24 -36.14 18.02
C ARG A 80 11.42 -35.20 17.80
N GLN A 81 11.39 -34.44 16.70
CA GLN A 81 12.41 -33.43 16.40
C GLN A 81 12.37 -32.28 17.42
N ILE A 82 11.16 -31.87 17.84
CA ILE A 82 11.01 -30.84 18.89
C ILE A 82 11.66 -31.34 20.20
N VAL A 83 11.33 -32.56 20.63
CA VAL A 83 11.87 -33.19 21.85
C VAL A 83 13.40 -33.18 21.84
N GLN A 84 14.03 -33.60 20.74
CA GLN A 84 15.50 -33.63 20.63
C GLN A 84 16.15 -32.26 20.85
N VAL A 85 15.50 -31.18 20.41
CA VAL A 85 16.05 -29.83 20.57
C VAL A 85 15.82 -29.28 21.97
N ILE A 86 14.63 -29.49 22.54
CA ILE A 86 14.26 -28.89 23.83
C ILE A 86 14.72 -29.72 25.04
N GLU A 87 15.20 -30.95 24.83
CA GLU A 87 15.66 -31.83 25.92
C GLU A 87 16.81 -31.18 26.71
N GLY A 88 16.61 -31.03 28.03
CA GLY A 88 17.55 -30.35 28.92
C GLY A 88 17.51 -28.82 28.87
N CYS A 89 16.60 -28.22 28.09
CA CYS A 89 16.41 -26.76 28.08
C CYS A 89 15.64 -26.27 29.31
N SER A 90 16.08 -25.14 29.85
CA SER A 90 15.42 -24.48 30.99
C SER A 90 14.24 -23.59 30.57
N VAL A 91 14.30 -23.06 29.35
CA VAL A 91 13.28 -22.20 28.74
C VAL A 91 13.21 -22.48 27.25
N VAL A 92 11.99 -22.44 26.72
CA VAL A 92 11.73 -22.49 25.28
C VAL A 92 11.07 -21.18 24.87
N PHE A 93 11.69 -20.49 23.92
CA PHE A 93 11.12 -19.34 23.24
C PHE A 93 10.49 -19.83 21.94
N PHE A 94 9.19 -19.64 21.82
CA PHE A 94 8.45 -19.99 20.62
C PHE A 94 8.15 -18.73 19.82
N MET A 95 8.99 -18.49 18.82
CA MET A 95 8.77 -17.50 17.78
C MET A 95 7.98 -18.21 16.70
N ASP A 96 6.69 -17.92 16.59
CA ASP A 96 5.91 -18.44 15.48
C ASP A 96 6.61 -18.06 14.17
N HIS A 97 6.64 -18.97 13.21
CA HIS A 97 7.25 -18.67 11.92
C HIS A 97 6.43 -17.57 11.24
N ASP A 98 7.11 -16.66 10.53
CA ASP A 98 6.46 -15.83 9.52
C ASP A 98 5.98 -16.79 8.42
N VAL A 99 4.78 -17.34 8.61
CA VAL A 99 4.10 -18.12 7.60
C VAL A 99 3.90 -17.17 6.44
N ASP A 100 4.52 -17.48 5.30
CA ASP A 100 4.32 -16.76 4.05
C ASP A 100 2.82 -16.48 3.89
N LEU A 101 2.42 -15.22 4.09
CA LEU A 101 1.03 -14.74 3.96
C LEU A 101 0.50 -14.91 2.53
N ASN A 102 1.36 -15.35 1.60
CA ASN A 102 1.03 -15.85 0.27
C ASN A 102 0.35 -17.23 0.25
N THR A 103 0.49 -18.03 1.30
CA THR A 103 -0.11 -19.36 1.38
C THR A 103 -1.53 -19.22 1.91
N ASN A 104 -2.49 -19.02 1.00
CA ASN A 104 -3.92 -19.03 1.32
C ASN A 104 -4.43 -20.45 1.70
N ASP A 105 -3.55 -21.35 2.14
CA ASP A 105 -3.84 -22.73 2.49
C ASP A 105 -4.07 -22.84 4.00
N PHE A 106 -5.34 -22.77 4.38
CA PHE A 106 -5.79 -22.95 5.76
C PHE A 106 -5.21 -24.20 6.41
N TYR A 107 -5.15 -25.32 5.69
CA TYR A 107 -4.68 -26.58 6.26
C TYR A 107 -3.20 -26.50 6.64
N SER A 108 -2.36 -25.92 5.78
CA SER A 108 -0.95 -25.76 6.08
C SER A 108 -0.70 -24.82 7.26
N CYS A 109 -1.41 -23.68 7.31
CA CYS A 109 -1.33 -22.73 8.42
C CYS A 109 -1.81 -23.36 9.74
N TYR A 110 -2.95 -24.05 9.73
CA TYR A 110 -3.49 -24.74 10.90
C TYR A 110 -2.53 -25.83 11.41
N MET A 111 -1.98 -26.63 10.50
CA MET A 111 -1.04 -27.71 10.85
C MET A 111 0.30 -27.17 11.41
N LEU A 112 0.72 -25.97 11.01
CA LEU A 112 1.95 -25.36 11.50
C LEU A 112 1.72 -24.64 12.83
N ILE A 113 0.71 -23.78 12.91
CA ILE A 113 0.47 -22.91 14.06
C ILE A 113 -0.23 -23.69 15.17
N VAL A 114 -1.44 -24.19 14.92
CA VAL A 114 -2.27 -24.82 15.95
C VAL A 114 -1.73 -26.20 16.32
N GLN A 115 -1.54 -27.08 15.33
CA GLN A 115 -1.04 -28.43 15.60
C GLN A 115 0.43 -28.42 16.03
N GLY A 116 1.25 -27.51 15.50
CA GLY A 116 2.63 -27.31 15.95
C GLY A 116 2.73 -26.83 17.38
N THR A 117 1.87 -25.88 17.78
CA THR A 117 1.76 -25.44 19.18
C THR A 117 1.39 -26.60 20.11
N LYS A 118 0.40 -27.41 19.72
CA LYS A 118 0.01 -28.59 20.49
C LYS A 118 1.16 -29.59 20.64
N ASN A 119 1.91 -29.85 19.56
CA ASN A 119 3.07 -30.72 19.60
C ASN A 119 4.17 -30.18 20.53
N LEU A 120 4.39 -28.86 20.48
CA LEU A 120 5.35 -28.16 21.32
C LEU A 120 5.01 -28.27 22.81
N ILE A 121 3.77 -27.95 23.19
CA ILE A 121 3.31 -28.07 24.58
C ILE A 121 3.52 -29.49 25.10
N ASN A 122 3.13 -30.50 24.30
CA ASN A 122 3.33 -31.90 24.67
C ASN A 122 4.82 -32.27 24.80
N ALA A 123 5.69 -31.71 23.96
CA ALA A 123 7.12 -31.93 24.06
C ALA A 123 7.70 -31.26 25.33
N CYS A 124 7.23 -30.06 25.67
CA CYS A 124 7.62 -29.35 26.89
C CYS A 124 7.29 -30.17 28.14
N TRP A 125 6.13 -30.83 28.17
CA TRP A 125 5.76 -31.74 29.26
C TRP A 125 6.67 -32.97 29.33
N ASP A 126 6.88 -33.67 28.20
CA ASP A 126 7.76 -34.84 28.15
C ASP A 126 9.19 -34.53 28.62
N CYS A 127 9.72 -33.37 28.21
CA CYS A 127 11.07 -32.90 28.54
C CYS A 127 11.17 -32.15 29.89
N ARG A 128 10.04 -31.96 30.59
CA ARG A 128 9.95 -31.20 31.85
C ARG A 128 10.55 -29.79 31.76
N VAL A 129 10.27 -29.10 30.66
CA VAL A 129 10.68 -27.71 30.47
C VAL A 129 9.96 -26.84 31.51
N LYS A 130 10.70 -25.93 32.15
CA LYS A 130 10.12 -25.09 33.22
C LYS A 130 9.30 -23.92 32.69
N ARG A 131 9.73 -23.34 31.56
CA ARG A 131 9.17 -22.08 31.04
C ARG A 131 9.00 -22.11 29.52
N LEU A 132 7.83 -21.68 29.05
CA LEU A 132 7.51 -21.53 27.63
C LEU A 132 7.00 -20.10 27.37
N ILE A 133 7.72 -19.34 26.55
CA ILE A 133 7.38 -17.96 26.21
C ILE A 133 7.01 -17.90 24.74
N TYR A 134 5.81 -17.39 24.45
CA TYR A 134 5.24 -17.31 23.12
C TYR A 134 5.28 -15.89 22.57
N ASN A 135 5.77 -15.72 21.35
CA ASN A 135 5.64 -14.49 20.58
C ASN A 135 4.32 -14.51 19.80
N SER A 136 3.28 -13.94 20.41
CA SER A 136 1.97 -13.69 19.80
C SER A 136 2.01 -12.41 18.94
N SER A 137 0.86 -11.79 18.69
CA SER A 137 0.75 -10.49 18.01
C SER A 137 -0.36 -9.65 18.64
N ALA A 138 -0.21 -8.32 18.64
CA ALA A 138 -1.31 -7.43 19.00
C ALA A 138 -2.54 -7.57 18.06
N ASP A 139 -2.37 -8.16 16.88
CA ASP A 139 -3.45 -8.40 15.92
C ASP A 139 -4.43 -9.50 16.35
N VAL A 140 -4.09 -10.33 17.34
CA VAL A 140 -4.97 -11.43 17.82
C VAL A 140 -6.25 -10.91 18.47
N ILE A 141 -6.24 -9.67 18.96
CA ILE A 141 -7.42 -8.99 19.50
C ILE A 141 -8.09 -8.04 18.50
N PHE A 142 -7.50 -7.84 17.32
CA PHE A 142 -7.97 -6.86 16.35
C PHE A 142 -9.04 -7.44 15.43
N ASP A 143 -10.24 -6.86 15.48
CA ASP A 143 -11.38 -7.28 14.65
C ASP A 143 -11.35 -6.71 13.22
N GLY A 144 -10.49 -5.71 12.97
CA GLY A 144 -10.34 -5.08 11.67
C GLY A 144 -11.43 -4.09 11.29
N LEU A 145 -12.34 -3.77 12.23
CA LEU A 145 -13.52 -2.94 11.99
C LEU A 145 -13.56 -1.71 12.91
N HIS A 146 -13.01 -1.81 14.12
CA HIS A 146 -13.06 -0.76 15.12
C HIS A 146 -11.66 -0.23 15.46
N ASP A 147 -11.62 1.07 15.78
CA ASP A 147 -10.43 1.72 16.33
C ASP A 147 -10.15 1.19 17.75
N MET A 148 -8.86 1.01 18.06
CA MET A 148 -8.35 0.61 19.37
C MET A 148 -7.64 1.77 20.03
N HIS A 149 -8.09 2.15 21.23
CA HIS A 149 -7.58 3.30 21.95
C HIS A 149 -7.08 2.93 23.35
N ASP A 150 -5.76 2.68 23.44
CA ASP A 150 -5.08 2.37 24.70
C ASP A 150 -5.67 1.11 25.37
N GLU A 151 -5.92 0.09 24.54
CA GLU A 151 -6.53 -1.17 24.98
C GLU A 151 -5.56 -1.97 25.85
N ASP A 152 -6.10 -2.65 26.87
CA ASP A 152 -5.35 -3.46 27.82
C ASP A 152 -5.60 -4.97 27.66
N GLU A 153 -4.95 -5.79 28.48
CA GLU A 153 -5.06 -7.25 28.43
C GLU A 153 -6.41 -7.81 28.91
N SER A 154 -7.35 -6.96 29.36
CA SER A 154 -8.71 -7.38 29.73
C SER A 154 -9.59 -7.65 28.51
N LEU A 155 -9.18 -7.17 27.32
CA LEU A 155 -9.93 -7.38 26.10
C LEU A 155 -9.96 -8.88 25.72
N SER A 156 -11.16 -9.40 25.58
CA SER A 156 -11.36 -10.76 25.08
C SER A 156 -11.08 -10.82 23.59
N CYS A 157 -10.52 -11.94 23.12
CA CYS A 157 -10.36 -12.17 21.68
C CYS A 157 -11.72 -12.03 20.99
N PRO A 158 -11.81 -11.25 19.90
CA PRO A 158 -13.08 -11.00 19.23
C PRO A 158 -13.65 -12.30 18.66
N TRP A 159 -14.97 -12.41 18.66
CA TRP A 159 -15.68 -13.62 18.21
C TRP A 159 -15.50 -13.91 16.71
N LYS A 160 -15.06 -12.89 15.95
CA LYS A 160 -14.79 -12.99 14.52
C LYS A 160 -13.53 -12.19 14.18
N ILE A 161 -12.44 -12.91 13.96
CA ILE A 161 -11.21 -12.35 13.40
C ILE A 161 -11.26 -12.59 11.88
N GLU A 162 -11.25 -11.52 11.08
CA GLU A 162 -11.32 -11.68 9.62
C GLU A 162 -10.02 -12.19 9.00
N ASN A 163 -8.88 -12.00 9.69
CA ASN A 163 -7.60 -12.54 9.26
C ASN A 163 -7.42 -13.97 9.81
N MET A 164 -7.42 -14.96 8.90
CA MET A 164 -7.17 -16.37 9.22
C MET A 164 -5.90 -16.57 10.07
N LEU A 165 -4.82 -15.85 9.78
CA LEU A 165 -3.57 -16.01 10.52
C LEU A 165 -3.70 -15.53 11.97
N SER A 166 -4.32 -14.37 12.17
CA SER A 166 -4.58 -13.82 13.49
C SER A 166 -5.50 -14.72 14.31
N ASP A 167 -6.49 -15.38 13.68
CA ASP A 167 -7.35 -16.36 14.34
C ASP A 167 -6.57 -17.60 14.81
N LEU A 168 -5.74 -18.18 13.95
CA LEU A 168 -4.90 -19.33 14.30
C LEU A 168 -3.88 -18.99 15.40
N LYS A 169 -3.29 -17.79 15.36
CA LYS A 169 -2.39 -17.29 16.42
C LYS A 169 -3.14 -17.08 17.74
N ALA A 170 -4.38 -16.58 17.71
CA ALA A 170 -5.21 -16.46 18.90
C ALA A 170 -5.51 -17.83 19.53
N GLN A 171 -5.79 -18.86 18.69
CA GLN A 171 -5.96 -20.24 19.16
C GLN A 171 -4.67 -20.80 19.78
N ALA A 172 -3.51 -20.58 19.15
CA ALA A 172 -2.22 -21.01 19.70
C ALA A 172 -1.91 -20.32 21.03
N GLU A 173 -2.15 -19.01 21.14
CA GLU A 173 -2.00 -18.25 22.38
C GLU A 173 -2.85 -18.85 23.50
N ALA A 174 -4.14 -19.09 23.23
CA ALA A 174 -5.05 -19.70 24.20
C ALA A 174 -4.58 -21.10 24.65
N MET A 175 -4.05 -21.93 23.74
CA MET A 175 -3.49 -23.24 24.08
C MET A 175 -2.26 -23.13 25.00
N ILE A 176 -1.36 -22.19 24.73
CA ILE A 176 -0.14 -21.99 25.51
C ILE A 176 -0.45 -21.43 26.90
N LEU A 177 -1.35 -20.44 26.98
CA LEU A 177 -1.78 -19.90 28.27
C LEU A 177 -2.56 -20.95 29.08
N GLY A 178 -3.38 -21.78 28.43
CA GLY A 178 -4.08 -22.90 29.05
C GLY A 178 -3.17 -24.03 29.53
N ALA A 179 -1.94 -24.14 29.01
CA ALA A 179 -0.94 -25.11 29.46
C ALA A 179 -0.18 -24.66 30.73
N ASN A 180 -0.48 -23.46 31.24
CA ASN A 180 0.15 -22.93 32.44
C ASN A 180 -0.18 -23.76 33.69
N ASP A 181 0.84 -24.01 34.50
CA ASP A 181 0.79 -24.76 35.76
C ASP A 181 0.40 -26.25 35.61
N ILE A 182 0.39 -26.76 34.37
CA ILE A 182 0.26 -28.19 34.08
C ILE A 182 1.66 -28.80 34.01
N ASP A 183 1.93 -29.83 34.81
CA ASP A 183 3.24 -30.49 34.94
C ASP A 183 4.41 -29.55 35.27
N GLY A 184 4.11 -28.45 35.97
CA GLY A 184 5.10 -27.47 36.40
C GLY A 184 5.56 -26.49 35.32
N LEU A 185 4.96 -26.54 34.12
CA LEU A 185 5.23 -25.62 33.02
C LEU A 185 4.65 -24.24 33.32
N SER A 186 5.48 -23.19 33.24
CA SER A 186 5.03 -21.80 33.40
C SER A 186 5.03 -21.11 32.04
N THR A 187 3.91 -20.51 31.64
CA THR A 187 3.78 -19.92 30.29
C THR A 187 3.57 -18.42 30.32
N CYS A 188 3.95 -17.73 29.25
CA CYS A 188 3.72 -16.29 29.05
C CYS A 188 3.59 -16.01 27.56
N ALA A 189 2.68 -15.13 27.16
CA ALA A 189 2.56 -14.66 25.77
C ALA A 189 2.88 -13.17 25.66
N LEU A 190 3.61 -12.78 24.63
CA LEU A 190 3.92 -11.38 24.32
C LEU A 190 3.23 -10.99 23.03
N ARG A 191 2.51 -9.86 23.04
CA ARG A 191 1.74 -9.32 21.90
C ARG A 191 2.42 -8.03 21.40
N PRO A 192 3.51 -8.13 20.61
CA PRO A 192 4.12 -6.96 20.02
C PRO A 192 3.22 -6.33 18.94
N SER A 193 3.34 -5.01 18.73
CA SER A 193 2.60 -4.26 17.70
C SER A 193 3.53 -3.76 16.59
N ASN A 194 3.13 -3.94 15.32
CA ASN A 194 3.82 -3.48 14.11
C ASN A 194 5.35 -3.57 14.22
N VAL A 195 5.88 -4.79 14.30
CA VAL A 195 7.31 -5.01 14.51
C VAL A 195 8.11 -4.60 13.27
N PHE A 196 9.17 -3.81 13.45
CA PHE A 196 10.04 -3.39 12.36
C PHE A 196 11.51 -3.38 12.79
N GLY A 197 12.43 -3.43 11.83
CA GLY A 197 13.86 -3.50 12.11
C GLY A 197 14.70 -4.07 10.96
N PRO A 198 16.02 -4.17 11.13
CA PRO A 198 16.92 -4.85 10.20
C PRO A 198 16.53 -6.32 9.99
N GLY A 199 16.34 -6.73 8.74
CA GLY A 199 15.94 -8.10 8.40
C GLY A 199 14.42 -8.34 8.36
N ASP A 200 13.62 -7.27 8.46
CA ASP A 200 12.17 -7.36 8.24
C ASP A 200 11.84 -7.91 6.85
N SER A 201 11.08 -8.99 6.82
CA SER A 201 10.65 -9.72 5.62
C SER A 201 9.29 -9.26 5.10
N GLU A 202 8.51 -8.53 5.90
CA GLU A 202 7.10 -8.25 5.63
C GLU A 202 6.83 -6.76 5.41
N LEU A 203 6.99 -5.92 6.44
CA LEU A 203 6.50 -4.54 6.42
C LEU A 203 7.32 -3.66 5.47
N VAL A 204 8.63 -3.57 5.66
CA VAL A 204 9.52 -2.76 4.79
C VAL A 204 9.51 -3.28 3.34
N PRO A 205 9.68 -4.59 3.06
CA PRO A 205 9.62 -5.10 1.69
C PRO A 205 8.26 -4.89 1.02
N PHE A 206 7.15 -4.99 1.75
CA PHE A 206 5.81 -4.72 1.22
C PHE A 206 5.63 -3.25 0.85
N ILE A 207 6.03 -2.32 1.73
CA ILE A 207 6.00 -0.88 1.45
C ILE A 207 6.87 -0.57 0.23
N LEU A 208 8.08 -1.12 0.16
CA LEU A 208 8.98 -0.95 -0.98
C LEU A 208 8.41 -1.57 -2.26
N LYS A 209 7.75 -2.72 -2.18
CA LYS A 209 7.11 -3.36 -3.33
C LYS A 209 5.98 -2.48 -3.85
N LEU A 210 5.16 -1.90 -2.97
CA LEU A 210 4.10 -0.97 -3.35
C LEU A 210 4.66 0.33 -3.93
N ALA A 211 5.72 0.88 -3.34
CA ALA A 211 6.43 2.05 -3.85
C ALA A 211 7.10 1.80 -5.22
N LYS A 212 7.52 0.56 -5.49
CA LYS A 212 8.08 0.14 -6.79
C LYS A 212 7.01 -0.31 -7.80
N SER A 213 5.85 -0.80 -7.34
CA SER A 213 4.81 -1.42 -8.18
C SER A 213 3.74 -0.42 -8.61
N GLY A 214 4.11 0.49 -9.49
CA GLY A 214 3.15 1.14 -10.38
C GLY A 214 3.23 0.50 -11.75
N TRP A 215 2.18 -0.23 -12.17
CA TRP A 215 1.86 -0.74 -13.54
C TRP A 215 2.96 -1.45 -14.38
N ALA A 216 4.17 -1.54 -13.87
CA ALA A 216 5.42 -1.87 -14.55
C ALA A 216 5.47 -3.31 -15.06
N LYS A 217 4.81 -4.22 -14.36
CA LYS A 217 4.82 -5.65 -14.68
C LYS A 217 3.88 -6.00 -15.84
N TYR A 218 2.80 -5.23 -16.04
CA TYR A 218 1.83 -5.48 -17.11
C TYR A 218 2.35 -5.01 -18.47
N LEU A 219 3.08 -3.88 -18.51
CA LEU A 219 3.74 -3.43 -19.75
C LEU A 219 4.91 -4.33 -20.19
N LYS A 220 5.60 -4.98 -19.24
CA LYS A 220 6.76 -5.85 -19.56
C LYS A 220 6.38 -7.11 -20.34
N SER A 221 5.12 -7.53 -20.30
CA SER A 221 4.61 -8.70 -21.02
C SER A 221 4.09 -8.40 -22.43
N THR A 222 3.78 -7.14 -22.74
CA THR A 222 3.07 -6.79 -23.98
C THR A 222 3.85 -5.83 -24.87
N ILE A 223 4.92 -5.20 -24.36
CA ILE A 223 5.71 -4.23 -25.13
C ILE A 223 7.20 -4.53 -24.98
N MET A 224 7.83 -4.98 -26.07
CA MET A 224 9.28 -4.89 -26.27
C MET A 224 9.66 -3.41 -26.34
N GLY A 225 9.90 -2.79 -25.18
CA GLY A 225 10.33 -1.40 -25.05
C GLY A 225 11.43 -1.27 -23.99
N PRO A 226 12.28 -0.22 -24.07
CA PRO A 226 13.48 -0.09 -23.26
C PRO A 226 13.19 -0.02 -21.75
N PRO A 227 14.10 -0.56 -20.90
CA PRO A 227 13.89 -0.76 -19.46
C PRO A 227 13.65 0.52 -18.65
N GLU A 228 13.93 1.70 -19.21
CA GLU A 228 13.74 3.01 -18.57
C GLU A 228 12.25 3.41 -18.48
N LEU A 229 11.41 2.93 -19.40
CA LEU A 229 9.97 3.24 -19.45
C LEU A 229 9.17 2.56 -18.31
N VAL A 230 9.72 1.48 -17.74
CA VAL A 230 9.08 0.65 -16.71
C VAL A 230 9.18 1.30 -15.31
N VAL A 231 10.08 2.26 -15.14
CA VAL A 231 10.43 2.86 -13.84
C VAL A 231 9.59 4.09 -13.49
N ILE A 232 8.97 4.74 -14.49
CA ILE A 232 8.28 6.03 -14.30
C ILE A 232 6.80 5.83 -13.92
N ILE A 233 6.12 4.86 -14.55
CA ILE A 233 4.72 4.49 -14.19
C ILE A 233 4.65 3.81 -12.80
N GLY A 234 5.82 3.40 -12.27
CA GLY A 234 6.06 2.85 -10.94
C GLY A 234 5.62 3.74 -9.77
N ASN A 235 5.64 5.06 -9.96
CA ASN A 235 5.61 6.03 -8.85
C ASN A 235 4.20 6.46 -8.38
N VAL A 236 3.13 6.07 -9.08
CA VAL A 236 1.77 6.53 -8.75
C VAL A 236 1.14 5.75 -7.59
N SER A 237 1.55 4.50 -7.35
CA SER A 237 0.84 3.58 -6.45
C SER A 237 0.98 3.85 -4.96
N PHE A 238 1.92 4.70 -4.52
CA PHE A 238 2.15 4.95 -3.09
C PHE A 238 2.29 6.43 -2.73
N GLN A 239 1.63 7.30 -3.49
CA GLN A 239 1.44 8.70 -3.10
C GLN A 239 0.16 8.91 -2.25
N PHE A 240 -0.58 7.83 -1.96
CA PHE A 240 -1.87 7.90 -1.30
C PHE A 240 -1.80 7.62 0.19
N ILE A 241 -2.32 8.55 0.98
CA ILE A 241 -2.65 8.43 2.41
C ILE A 241 -4.11 7.96 2.50
N ILE A 242 -4.35 6.86 3.20
CA ILE A 242 -5.71 6.35 3.46
C ILE A 242 -6.34 7.14 4.60
N GLY A 243 -7.53 7.67 4.37
CA GLY A 243 -8.27 8.47 5.33
C GLY A 243 -7.66 9.85 5.59
N THR A 244 -7.73 10.31 6.84
CA THR A 244 -7.27 11.65 7.24
C THR A 244 -5.76 11.75 7.41
N GLY A 245 -5.08 10.60 7.53
CA GLY A 245 -3.65 10.49 7.83
C GLY A 245 -3.28 10.70 9.30
N ASN A 246 -4.27 10.84 10.18
CA ASN A 246 -4.08 11.12 11.61
C ASN A 246 -4.21 9.87 12.49
N ASN A 247 -4.26 8.67 11.89
CA ASN A 247 -4.39 7.45 12.66
C ASN A 247 -3.09 7.15 13.42
N LEU A 248 -3.21 6.98 14.74
CA LEU A 248 -2.11 6.65 15.63
C LEU A 248 -1.89 5.14 15.64
N SER A 249 -0.62 4.72 15.67
CA SER A 249 -0.24 3.32 15.74
C SER A 249 1.01 3.15 16.60
N ASP A 250 1.03 2.11 17.42
CA ASP A 250 2.23 1.67 18.11
C ASP A 250 3.10 0.81 17.19
N PHE A 251 4.37 1.18 17.10
CA PHE A 251 5.42 0.42 16.41
C PHE A 251 6.42 -0.11 17.43
N THR A 252 6.95 -1.31 17.18
CA THR A 252 7.89 -1.95 18.09
C THR A 252 9.17 -2.35 17.37
N TYR A 253 10.31 -1.89 17.86
CA TYR A 253 11.59 -2.27 17.27
C TYR A 253 11.91 -3.74 17.58
N SER A 254 12.44 -4.50 16.61
CA SER A 254 12.68 -5.94 16.78
C SER A 254 13.56 -6.29 17.97
N GLU A 255 14.60 -5.50 18.26
CA GLU A 255 15.44 -5.75 19.44
C GLU A 255 14.72 -5.46 20.77
N ASN A 256 13.74 -4.56 20.77
CA ASN A 256 12.89 -4.29 21.93
C ASN A 256 11.93 -5.45 22.18
N VAL A 257 11.42 -6.11 21.12
CA VAL A 257 10.65 -7.35 21.25
C VAL A 257 11.54 -8.46 21.84
N ALA A 258 12.76 -8.62 21.32
CA ALA A 258 13.74 -9.57 21.87
C ALA A 258 14.06 -9.27 23.35
N HIS A 259 14.20 -8.00 23.72
CA HIS A 259 14.39 -7.60 25.12
C HIS A 259 13.21 -8.01 25.99
N ALA A 260 11.98 -7.78 25.53
CA ALA A 260 10.77 -8.16 26.27
C ALA A 260 10.70 -9.66 26.57
N HIS A 261 11.15 -10.51 25.64
CA HIS A 261 11.21 -11.97 25.84
C HIS A 261 12.18 -12.35 26.96
N ILE A 262 13.35 -11.69 27.02
CA ILE A 262 14.32 -11.91 28.08
C ILE A 262 13.77 -11.44 29.42
N CYS A 263 13.15 -10.25 29.48
CA CYS A 263 12.51 -9.77 30.70
C CYS A 263 11.39 -10.73 31.15
N ALA A 264 10.61 -11.29 30.21
CA ALA A 264 9.57 -12.25 30.53
C ALA A 264 10.15 -13.55 31.10
N GLU A 265 11.30 -14.03 30.60
CA GLU A 265 12.00 -15.19 31.16
C GLU A 265 12.45 -14.94 32.60
N GLU A 266 13.08 -13.80 32.86
CA GLU A 266 13.53 -13.41 34.18
C GLU A 266 12.33 -13.24 35.13
N ALA A 267 11.26 -12.59 34.67
CA ALA A 267 10.06 -12.39 35.48
C ALA A 267 9.32 -13.70 35.76
N LEU A 268 9.35 -14.70 34.87
CA LEU A 268 8.85 -16.05 35.15
C LEU A 268 9.72 -16.81 36.18
N ASP A 269 11.02 -16.50 36.29
CA ASP A 269 11.91 -17.06 37.32
C ASP A 269 11.62 -16.45 38.70
N PHE A 270 11.57 -15.10 38.77
CA PHE A 270 11.53 -14.36 40.03
C PHE A 270 10.13 -13.92 40.48
N ARG A 271 9.18 -13.77 39.56
CA ARG A 271 7.83 -13.21 39.79
C ARG A 271 6.74 -14.07 39.15
N LYS A 272 6.88 -15.40 39.22
CA LYS A 272 5.98 -16.38 38.59
C LYS A 272 4.50 -16.07 38.78
N VAL A 273 4.06 -15.72 39.98
CA VAL A 273 2.64 -15.47 40.31
C VAL A 273 2.03 -14.32 39.50
N SER A 274 2.82 -13.30 39.17
CA SER A 274 2.31 -12.12 38.45
C SER A 274 2.24 -12.32 36.94
N VAL A 275 3.11 -13.16 36.38
CA VAL A 275 3.35 -13.27 34.92
C VAL A 275 2.83 -14.57 34.32
N ALA A 276 2.85 -15.67 35.07
CA ALA A 276 2.50 -16.98 34.55
C ALA A 276 1.04 -17.06 34.09
N GLY A 277 0.81 -17.60 32.90
CA GLY A 277 -0.50 -17.78 32.28
C GLY A 277 -1.14 -16.51 31.74
N LYS A 278 -0.38 -15.42 31.56
CA LYS A 278 -0.88 -14.14 31.03
C LYS A 278 -0.25 -13.77 29.69
N ALA A 279 -1.00 -12.99 28.92
CA ALA A 279 -0.50 -12.25 27.76
C ALA A 279 -0.13 -10.82 28.18
N PHE A 280 0.77 -10.16 27.43
CA PHE A 280 1.17 -8.78 27.67
C PHE A 280 1.42 -8.02 26.36
N PHE A 281 0.95 -6.78 26.26
CA PHE A 281 1.29 -5.92 25.12
C PHE A 281 2.71 -5.37 25.23
N VAL A 282 3.44 -5.39 24.11
CA VAL A 282 4.82 -4.89 24.03
C VAL A 282 4.89 -3.85 22.91
N THR A 283 5.20 -2.60 23.27
CA THR A 283 5.37 -1.48 22.34
C THR A 283 6.60 -0.64 22.71
N ASN A 284 6.98 0.31 21.86
CA ASN A 284 8.07 1.25 22.15
C ASN A 284 7.67 2.42 23.08
N PHE A 285 6.44 2.48 23.60
CA PHE A 285 5.89 3.58 24.42
C PHE A 285 5.86 4.95 23.72
N GLU A 286 6.04 4.98 22.40
CA GLU A 286 6.13 6.18 21.57
C GLU A 286 5.12 6.06 20.41
N PRO A 287 3.80 6.22 20.66
CA PRO A 287 2.81 6.14 19.60
C PRO A 287 3.05 7.24 18.56
N MET A 288 3.06 6.86 17.28
CA MET A 288 3.30 7.77 16.14
C MET A 288 2.14 7.66 15.15
N LYS A 289 1.93 8.70 14.35
CA LYS A 289 1.01 8.60 13.21
C LYS A 289 1.53 7.56 12.23
N PHE A 290 0.67 6.63 11.82
CA PHE A 290 1.04 5.56 10.89
C PHE A 290 1.71 6.11 9.62
N TRP A 291 1.07 7.10 8.99
CA TRP A 291 1.58 7.71 7.75
C TRP A 291 2.85 8.56 7.93
N GLU A 292 3.12 9.05 9.14
CA GLU A 292 4.36 9.74 9.45
C GLU A 292 5.53 8.74 9.52
N PHE A 293 5.33 7.60 10.20
CA PHE A 293 6.30 6.51 10.22
C PHE A 293 6.65 6.01 8.80
N ILE A 294 5.63 5.77 7.98
CA ILE A 294 5.80 5.35 6.58
C ILE A 294 6.56 6.41 5.77
N SER A 295 6.27 7.69 5.99
CA SER A 295 6.94 8.80 5.30
C SER A 295 8.42 8.88 5.65
N LEU A 296 8.78 8.72 6.93
CA LEU A 296 10.17 8.72 7.40
C LEU A 296 10.96 7.56 6.79
N LEU A 297 10.36 6.36 6.74
CA LEU A 297 10.98 5.18 6.14
C LEU A 297 11.23 5.38 4.64
N LEU A 298 10.23 5.89 3.90
CA LEU A 298 10.34 6.14 2.47
C LEU A 298 11.40 7.20 2.16
N GLU A 299 11.39 8.32 2.89
CA GLU A 299 12.38 9.39 2.72
C GLU A 299 13.79 8.89 3.02
N GLY A 300 13.97 8.12 4.08
CA GLY A 300 15.24 7.48 4.42
C GLY A 300 15.78 6.57 3.30
N LEU A 301 14.89 5.93 2.54
CA LEU A 301 15.21 5.06 1.42
C LEU A 301 15.29 5.80 0.07
N GLY A 302 15.11 7.13 0.06
CA GLY A 302 15.19 7.97 -1.14
C GLY A 302 13.92 7.97 -1.99
N TYR A 303 12.77 7.65 -1.41
CA TYR A 303 11.45 7.72 -2.05
C TYR A 303 10.69 8.99 -1.67
N GLN A 304 9.75 9.42 -2.52
CA GLN A 304 8.90 10.57 -2.23
C GLN A 304 7.89 10.25 -1.12
N ARG A 305 7.57 11.26 -0.30
CA ARG A 305 6.53 11.15 0.73
C ARG A 305 5.14 11.06 0.10
N PRO A 306 4.23 10.22 0.63
CA PRO A 306 2.83 10.22 0.21
C PRO A 306 2.15 11.52 0.62
N SER A 307 1.33 12.10 -0.26
CA SER A 307 0.70 13.42 -0.07
C SER A 307 -0.79 13.46 -0.40
N ILE A 308 -1.28 12.53 -1.21
CA ILE A 308 -2.66 12.53 -1.72
C ILE A 308 -3.56 11.78 -0.74
N LYS A 309 -4.61 12.41 -0.21
CA LYS A 309 -5.52 11.74 0.72
C LYS A 309 -6.67 11.05 -0.02
N LEU A 310 -6.93 9.79 0.28
CA LEU A 310 -8.06 9.03 -0.24
C LEU A 310 -9.04 8.66 0.87
N PRO A 311 -10.35 8.96 0.72
CA PRO A 311 -11.38 8.50 1.65
C PRO A 311 -11.36 6.97 1.83
N VAL A 312 -11.42 6.51 3.09
CA VAL A 312 -11.36 5.08 3.48
C VAL A 312 -12.36 4.22 2.70
N LYS A 313 -13.62 4.68 2.60
CA LYS A 313 -14.69 3.98 1.88
C LYS A 313 -14.38 3.76 0.39
N MET A 314 -13.70 4.70 -0.27
CA MET A 314 -13.33 4.54 -1.67
C MET A 314 -12.32 3.41 -1.84
N VAL A 315 -11.30 3.38 -0.99
CA VAL A 315 -10.26 2.34 -1.02
C VAL A 315 -10.85 0.97 -0.67
N GLU A 316 -11.80 0.91 0.27
CA GLU A 316 -12.55 -0.31 0.58
C GLU A 316 -13.32 -0.86 -0.64
N TYR A 317 -14.03 0.00 -1.39
CA TYR A 317 -14.67 -0.40 -2.64
C TYR A 317 -13.66 -0.89 -3.69
N ILE A 318 -12.51 -0.23 -3.82
CA ILE A 318 -11.43 -0.67 -4.72
C ILE A 318 -10.93 -2.06 -4.33
N LEU A 319 -10.71 -2.32 -3.03
CA LEU A 319 -10.30 -3.64 -2.54
C LEU A 319 -11.35 -4.72 -2.83
N LEU A 320 -12.64 -4.40 -2.69
CA LEU A 320 -13.73 -5.31 -3.04
C LEU A 320 -13.77 -5.62 -4.55
N LEU A 321 -13.51 -4.63 -5.40
CA LEU A 321 -13.41 -4.82 -6.84
C LEU A 321 -12.20 -5.68 -7.20
N VAL A 322 -11.03 -5.39 -6.62
CA VAL A 322 -9.81 -6.19 -6.80
C VAL A 322 -10.05 -7.65 -6.42
N LYS A 323 -10.71 -7.91 -5.28
CA LYS A 323 -11.10 -9.25 -4.83
C LYS A 323 -11.90 -10.00 -5.91
N ARG A 324 -12.99 -9.40 -6.38
CA ARG A 324 -13.86 -10.00 -7.41
C ARG A 324 -13.11 -10.26 -8.71
N THR A 325 -12.24 -9.34 -9.13
CA THR A 325 -11.44 -9.54 -10.34
C THR A 325 -10.44 -10.68 -10.19
N GLN A 326 -9.78 -10.82 -9.03
CA GLN A 326 -8.84 -11.92 -8.78
C GLN A 326 -9.55 -13.27 -8.71
N GLU A 327 -10.71 -13.35 -8.05
CA GLU A 327 -11.56 -14.55 -8.01
C GLU A 327 -12.01 -14.95 -9.42
N SER A 328 -12.29 -13.98 -10.29
CA SER A 328 -12.73 -14.23 -11.68
C SER A 328 -11.61 -14.56 -12.65
N LEU A 329 -10.41 -14.00 -12.49
CA LEU A 329 -9.26 -14.16 -13.39
C LEU A 329 -8.29 -15.26 -12.94
N GLY A 330 -8.45 -15.82 -11.74
CA GLY A 330 -7.60 -16.88 -11.20
C GLY A 330 -6.13 -16.49 -11.06
N THR A 331 -5.80 -15.19 -11.05
CA THR A 331 -4.42 -14.70 -11.12
C THR A 331 -3.97 -14.09 -9.79
N THR A 332 -2.88 -14.63 -9.22
CA THR A 332 -2.30 -14.20 -7.93
C THR A 332 -1.22 -13.13 -8.14
N TYR A 333 -1.59 -11.93 -8.59
CA TYR A 333 -0.61 -10.90 -8.98
C TYR A 333 -0.07 -10.06 -7.80
N LEU A 334 -0.81 -10.02 -6.69
CA LEU A 334 -0.42 -9.43 -5.41
C LEU A 334 -1.15 -10.22 -4.31
N SER A 335 -0.50 -10.46 -3.17
CA SER A 335 -1.17 -11.16 -2.07
C SER A 335 -2.29 -10.28 -1.52
N TYR A 336 -3.51 -10.59 -1.94
CA TYR A 336 -4.71 -9.90 -1.50
C TYR A 336 -4.86 -9.84 0.03
N PRO A 337 -4.55 -10.91 0.79
CA PRO A 337 -4.60 -10.87 2.25
C PRO A 337 -3.66 -9.80 2.83
N LEU A 338 -2.43 -9.70 2.33
CA LEU A 338 -1.47 -8.67 2.75
C LEU A 338 -1.96 -7.25 2.47
N LEU A 339 -2.55 -7.03 1.30
CA LEU A 339 -3.08 -5.73 0.91
C LEU A 339 -4.24 -5.30 1.81
N VAL A 340 -5.17 -6.23 2.10
CA VAL A 340 -6.30 -5.97 3.00
C VAL A 340 -5.83 -5.75 4.43
N HIS A 341 -4.86 -6.53 4.90
CA HIS A 341 -4.27 -6.36 6.22
C HIS A 341 -3.60 -4.99 6.36
N PHE A 342 -2.74 -4.61 5.41
CA PHE A 342 -2.11 -3.29 5.40
C PHE A 342 -3.14 -2.15 5.35
N PHE A 343 -4.17 -2.26 4.52
CA PHE A 343 -5.24 -1.26 4.46
C PHE A 343 -5.88 -1.01 5.83
N ARG A 344 -6.16 -2.07 6.59
CA ARG A 344 -6.76 -1.97 7.92
C ARG A 344 -5.80 -1.34 8.93
N LEU A 345 -4.52 -1.72 8.90
CA LEU A 345 -3.48 -1.07 9.71
C LEU A 345 -3.40 0.42 9.41
N ALA A 346 -3.54 0.79 8.13
CA ALA A 346 -3.41 2.16 7.66
C ALA A 346 -4.68 3.01 7.83
N SER A 347 -5.85 2.41 8.11
CA SER A 347 -7.13 3.11 8.25
C SER A 347 -7.57 3.33 9.70
N HIS A 348 -7.10 2.51 10.64
CA HIS A 348 -7.58 2.49 12.03
C HIS A 348 -6.54 2.99 13.04
N ASN A 349 -7.03 3.53 14.16
CA ASN A 349 -6.20 3.82 15.32
C ASN A 349 -5.86 2.53 16.08
N ARG A 350 -4.60 2.35 16.47
CA ARG A 350 -4.09 1.17 17.17
C ARG A 350 -3.07 1.54 18.23
N THR A 351 -3.54 1.90 19.43
CA THR A 351 -2.66 2.14 20.59
C THR A 351 -2.98 1.14 21.71
N PHE A 352 -1.95 0.69 22.43
CA PHE A 352 -2.06 -0.35 23.45
C PHE A 352 -1.45 0.09 24.78
N ASN A 353 -2.08 -0.34 25.87
CA ASN A 353 -1.63 -0.05 27.22
C ASN A 353 -0.59 -1.08 27.68
N CYS A 354 0.68 -0.65 27.79
CA CYS A 354 1.78 -1.51 28.25
C CYS A 354 2.09 -1.42 29.75
N THR A 355 1.17 -0.91 30.57
CA THR A 355 1.40 -0.75 32.01
C THR A 355 1.63 -2.09 32.71
N ALA A 356 0.93 -3.15 32.30
CA ALA A 356 1.12 -4.49 32.83
C ALA A 356 2.52 -5.04 32.51
N ALA A 357 2.97 -4.91 31.26
CA ALA A 357 4.33 -5.32 30.85
C ALA A 357 5.41 -4.57 31.65
N LYS A 358 5.23 -3.27 31.89
CA LYS A 358 6.18 -2.46 32.67
C LYS A 358 6.22 -2.87 34.15
N LYS A 359 5.06 -3.16 34.74
CA LYS A 359 4.95 -3.47 36.17
C LYS A 359 5.32 -4.92 36.49
N ASP A 360 4.75 -5.87 35.75
CA ASP A 360 4.80 -7.28 36.08
C ASP A 360 6.03 -7.96 35.48
N ILE A 361 6.33 -7.68 34.20
CA ILE A 361 7.53 -8.19 33.51
C ILE A 361 8.77 -7.31 33.79
N GLY A 362 8.59 -6.03 34.09
CA GLY A 362 9.71 -5.09 34.25
C GLY A 362 10.27 -4.59 32.91
N TYR A 363 9.48 -4.68 31.84
CA TYR A 363 9.91 -4.29 30.50
C TYR A 363 10.01 -2.76 30.34
N SER A 364 11.09 -2.32 29.70
CA SER A 364 11.24 -0.97 29.14
C SER A 364 11.96 -1.04 27.79
N PRO A 365 11.56 -0.21 26.80
CA PRO A 365 12.22 -0.16 25.50
C PRO A 365 13.68 0.30 25.67
N VAL A 366 14.57 -0.36 24.94
CA VAL A 366 16.02 -0.09 24.96
C VAL A 366 16.43 0.80 23.78
N VAL A 367 15.73 0.64 22.66
CA VAL A 367 15.90 1.42 21.43
C VAL A 367 14.69 2.35 21.26
N SER A 368 14.93 3.65 21.10
CA SER A 368 13.88 4.64 20.82
C SER A 368 13.50 4.67 19.33
N LEU A 369 12.29 5.15 19.01
CA LEU A 369 11.83 5.36 17.64
C LEU A 369 12.36 6.65 17.01
N GLN A 370 13.00 7.54 17.79
CA GLN A 370 13.47 8.83 17.27
C GLN A 370 14.35 8.65 16.03
N TRP A 371 14.08 9.46 15.01
CA TRP A 371 14.86 9.55 13.79
C TRP A 371 15.55 10.91 13.74
N SER A 372 16.87 10.90 13.74
CA SER A 372 17.70 12.06 13.44
C SER A 372 18.27 11.88 12.03
N PRO A 373 18.09 12.83 11.10
CA PRO A 373 18.75 12.75 9.80
C PRO A 373 20.27 12.73 10.02
N PRO A 374 21.01 11.72 9.51
CA PRO A 374 22.45 11.64 9.75
C PRO A 374 23.15 12.88 9.22
N ALA A 375 24.09 13.44 9.97
CA ALA A 375 24.89 14.63 9.60
C ALA A 375 25.62 14.49 8.25
N LYS A 376 25.73 13.27 7.71
CA LYS A 376 26.20 12.98 6.36
C LYS A 376 25.28 13.52 5.26
N LEU A 377 23.95 13.53 5.47
CA LEU A 377 22.97 14.18 4.57
C LEU A 377 23.03 15.71 4.68
N ALA A 378 23.26 16.26 5.88
CA ALA A 378 23.38 17.71 6.08
C ALA A 378 24.59 18.33 5.34
N ARG A 379 25.67 17.57 5.11
CA ARG A 379 26.80 18.01 4.27
C ARG A 379 26.53 17.90 2.77
N ILE A 380 25.51 17.16 2.35
CA ILE A 380 25.14 16.95 0.94
C ILE A 380 24.03 17.94 0.52
N CYS A 381 23.28 18.51 1.47
CA CYS A 381 22.15 19.41 1.21
C CYS A 381 22.46 20.92 1.19
N LEU A 382 23.71 21.36 1.32
CA LEU A 382 24.06 22.78 1.17
C LEU A 382 24.85 23.00 -0.14
N PRO A 383 24.45 23.97 -0.99
CA PRO A 383 25.20 24.29 -2.19
C PRO A 383 26.63 24.73 -1.82
N LEU A 384 27.60 24.28 -2.61
CA LEU A 384 29.04 24.56 -2.44
C LEU A 384 29.41 26.06 -2.36
N SER A 385 28.47 26.98 -2.57
CA SER A 385 28.70 28.44 -2.62
C SER A 385 28.47 29.20 -1.32
N THR A 386 28.04 28.56 -0.22
CA THR A 386 27.92 29.23 1.10
C THR A 386 28.77 28.54 2.17
N GLN A 387 30.09 28.52 1.94
CA GLN A 387 31.03 28.41 3.05
C GLN A 387 31.15 29.78 3.74
N LEU A 388 30.40 29.96 4.84
CA LEU A 388 30.72 30.97 5.86
C LEU A 388 30.73 30.29 7.23
N PRO A 389 31.69 30.60 8.12
CA PRO A 389 32.06 29.73 9.22
C PRO A 389 31.38 30.16 10.51
N PHE A 390 30.06 30.01 10.67
CA PHE A 390 29.43 30.21 11.98
C PHE A 390 28.20 29.32 12.13
N LEU A 391 28.38 28.17 12.78
CA LEU A 391 27.32 27.46 13.49
C LEU A 391 27.73 27.34 14.96
N PRO A 392 26.84 27.67 15.92
CA PRO A 392 27.17 27.63 17.33
C PRO A 392 27.34 26.18 17.80
N SER A 393 28.48 25.91 18.41
CA SER A 393 28.84 24.66 19.07
C SER A 393 27.97 24.42 20.30
N ARG A 394 26.77 23.83 20.15
CA ARG A 394 25.97 23.36 21.29
C ARG A 394 24.95 22.28 20.90
N TYR A 395 25.42 21.22 20.27
CA TYR A 395 24.76 19.90 20.37
C TYR A 395 25.86 18.87 20.62
N THR A 396 26.25 18.74 21.89
CA THR A 396 27.03 17.60 22.35
C THR A 396 26.17 16.35 22.18
N LEU A 397 26.46 15.58 21.13
CA LEU A 397 26.06 14.18 20.95
C LEU A 397 26.29 13.44 22.28
N ARG A 398 25.23 12.93 22.91
CA ARG A 398 25.36 11.86 23.90
C ARG A 398 25.70 10.58 23.12
N PRO A 399 26.82 9.91 23.38
CA PRO A 399 27.10 8.61 22.79
C PRO A 399 26.21 7.56 23.48
N GLY A 400 25.32 6.89 22.74
CA GLY A 400 24.68 5.67 23.25
C GLY A 400 23.20 5.42 22.92
N CYS A 401 22.50 6.26 22.14
CA CYS A 401 21.14 5.93 21.68
C CYS A 401 21.20 5.57 20.19
N GLU A 402 21.13 4.28 19.90
CA GLU A 402 20.86 3.78 18.55
C GLU A 402 19.39 4.07 18.19
N GLU A 403 19.15 4.59 16.99
CA GLU A 403 17.84 5.02 16.51
C GLU A 403 17.23 3.94 15.60
N GLY A 404 16.10 3.35 15.99
CA GLY A 404 15.56 2.15 15.33
C GLY A 404 15.20 2.35 13.85
N ILE A 405 14.68 3.53 13.49
CA ILE A 405 14.36 3.87 12.08
C ILE A 405 15.65 4.01 11.26
N THR A 406 16.67 4.67 11.80
CA THR A 406 17.96 4.89 11.15
C THR A 406 18.68 3.56 10.86
N LEU A 407 18.71 2.64 11.83
CA LEU A 407 19.29 1.31 11.65
C LEU A 407 18.55 0.48 10.59
N THR A 408 17.23 0.62 10.53
CA THR A 408 16.40 -0.06 9.53
C THR A 408 16.72 0.47 8.14
N ILE A 409 16.77 1.79 7.96
CA ILE A 409 17.14 2.42 6.69
C ILE A 409 18.54 1.98 6.24
N GLU A 410 19.51 1.94 7.15
CA GLU A 410 20.88 1.50 6.85
C GLU A 410 20.91 0.05 6.35
N ALA A 411 20.17 -0.86 6.99
CA ALA A 411 20.07 -2.26 6.57
C ALA A 411 19.44 -2.42 5.17
N PHE A 412 18.47 -1.57 4.83
CA PHE A 412 17.81 -1.59 3.51
C PHE A 412 18.42 -0.61 2.50
N SER A 413 19.57 0.00 2.80
CA SER A 413 20.24 0.97 1.92
C SER A 413 20.59 0.42 0.54
N HIS A 414 20.79 -0.90 0.41
CA HIS A 414 20.99 -1.58 -0.87
C HIS A 414 19.77 -1.51 -1.80
N LEU A 415 18.56 -1.28 -1.25
CA LEU A 415 17.33 -1.06 -2.00
C LEU A 415 17.03 0.42 -2.21
N ALA A 416 17.85 1.32 -1.63
CA ALA A 416 17.68 2.77 -1.77
C ALA A 416 18.01 3.23 -3.19
N ARG A 417 17.31 4.26 -3.64
CA ARG A 417 17.48 4.79 -5.00
C ARG A 417 18.77 5.60 -5.08
N GLY A 418 19.55 5.40 -6.15
CA GLY A 418 20.72 6.21 -6.45
C GLY A 418 20.35 7.70 -6.55
N SER A 419 21.18 8.55 -5.93
CA SER A 419 21.05 10.01 -5.78
C SER A 419 21.13 10.79 -7.11
N SER A 420 20.25 10.53 -8.06
CA SER A 420 20.06 11.39 -9.22
C SER A 420 18.58 11.58 -9.47
N LEU A 421 18.15 12.85 -9.42
CA LEU A 421 16.78 13.37 -9.56
C LEU A 421 16.00 13.54 -8.26
N LEU A 422 16.48 14.44 -7.41
CA LEU A 422 15.59 15.33 -6.67
C LEU A 422 15.65 16.69 -7.39
N LYS A 423 14.63 17.02 -8.17
CA LYS A 423 14.42 18.41 -8.63
C LYS A 423 13.30 19.00 -7.80
N ASP A 424 13.63 20.05 -7.08
CA ASP A 424 12.70 20.93 -6.38
C ASP A 424 11.64 21.44 -7.37
N TYR A 425 10.37 21.35 -6.97
CA TYR A 425 9.25 21.87 -7.74
C TYR A 425 8.95 23.28 -7.22
N ASP A 426 9.41 24.28 -7.95
CA ASP A 426 9.14 25.68 -7.65
C ASP A 426 7.75 26.03 -8.20
N SER A 427 6.78 26.21 -7.30
CA SER A 427 5.38 26.46 -7.63
C SER A 427 5.15 27.95 -7.91
N THR A 428 5.32 28.44 -9.15
CA THR A 428 4.81 29.78 -9.55
C THR A 428 4.56 29.99 -11.06
N GLU A 429 4.44 28.95 -11.90
CA GLU A 429 3.95 29.12 -13.28
C GLU A 429 2.56 28.51 -13.51
N GLN A 430 1.72 29.24 -14.25
CA GLN A 430 0.34 28.88 -14.58
C GLN A 430 0.31 27.67 -15.54
N SER A 431 -0.41 26.61 -15.17
CA SER A 431 -0.34 25.30 -15.87
C SER A 431 -0.87 25.36 -17.30
N LYS A 432 -0.32 24.53 -18.20
CA LYS A 432 -0.86 24.41 -19.57
C LYS A 432 -2.27 23.82 -19.58
N ALA A 433 -2.63 23.00 -18.59
CA ALA A 433 -3.97 22.44 -18.43
C ALA A 433 -5.03 23.55 -18.30
N GLU A 434 -4.74 24.58 -17.51
CA GLU A 434 -5.61 25.74 -17.32
C GLU A 434 -5.78 26.55 -18.62
N LYS A 435 -4.70 26.71 -19.40
CA LYS A 435 -4.75 27.34 -20.74
C LYS A 435 -5.58 26.52 -21.73
N LEU A 436 -5.51 25.19 -21.67
CA LEU A 436 -6.25 24.27 -22.55
C LEU A 436 -7.75 24.28 -22.29
N LEU A 437 -8.14 24.45 -21.01
CA LEU A 437 -9.53 24.55 -20.58
C LEU A 437 -10.13 25.96 -20.76
N GLY A 438 -9.31 26.95 -21.15
CA GLY A 438 -9.75 28.33 -21.43
C GLY A 438 -10.01 29.17 -20.17
N GLY A 439 -9.64 28.68 -18.99
CA GLY A 439 -9.85 29.33 -17.70
C GLY A 439 -11.32 29.46 -17.25
N GLY A 440 -11.52 29.91 -16.01
CA GLY A 440 -12.83 30.15 -15.41
C GLY A 440 -13.47 28.91 -14.77
N LYS A 441 -14.77 29.01 -14.46
CA LYS A 441 -15.46 28.08 -13.54
C LYS A 441 -15.40 26.59 -13.94
N VAL A 442 -15.30 26.28 -15.23
CA VAL A 442 -15.17 24.89 -15.73
C VAL A 442 -13.76 24.34 -15.50
N ALA A 443 -12.73 25.17 -15.72
CA ALA A 443 -11.35 24.82 -15.42
C ALA A 443 -11.17 24.60 -13.91
N ASP A 444 -11.74 25.48 -13.08
CA ASP A 444 -11.70 25.35 -11.62
C ASP A 444 -12.35 24.04 -11.13
N ILE A 445 -13.44 23.62 -11.79
CA ILE A 445 -14.14 22.37 -11.48
C ILE A 445 -13.32 21.14 -11.90
N LEU A 446 -12.80 21.12 -13.13
CA LEU A 446 -12.07 19.96 -13.67
C LEU A 446 -10.65 19.81 -13.11
N LEU A 447 -10.05 20.91 -12.65
CA LEU A 447 -8.75 20.93 -11.95
C LEU A 447 -8.90 20.81 -10.42
N TRP A 448 -10.11 20.56 -9.91
CA TRP A 448 -10.38 20.32 -8.49
C TRP A 448 -9.92 21.45 -7.56
N ARG A 449 -10.03 22.72 -8.00
CA ARG A 449 -9.65 23.88 -7.18
C ARG A 449 -10.57 24.08 -5.97
N ASP A 450 -11.83 23.66 -6.09
CA ASP A 450 -12.80 23.55 -4.99
C ASP A 450 -13.34 22.12 -4.93
N GLU A 451 -12.77 21.32 -4.01
CA GLU A 451 -13.08 19.90 -3.84
C GLU A 451 -14.57 19.63 -3.63
N ALA A 452 -15.26 20.48 -2.84
CA ALA A 452 -16.66 20.27 -2.52
C ALA A 452 -17.55 20.52 -3.74
N THR A 453 -17.26 21.58 -4.49
CA THR A 453 -18.00 21.93 -5.70
C THR A 453 -17.73 20.92 -6.82
N SER A 454 -16.46 20.57 -7.09
CA SER A 454 -16.08 19.59 -8.10
C SER A 454 -16.65 18.21 -7.83
N PHE A 455 -16.59 17.75 -6.57
CA PHE A 455 -17.16 16.47 -6.16
C PHE A 455 -18.68 16.47 -6.31
N THR A 456 -19.36 17.57 -5.97
CA THR A 456 -20.82 17.70 -6.17
C THR A 456 -21.19 17.56 -7.64
N TYR A 457 -20.49 18.25 -8.55
CA TYR A 457 -20.73 18.12 -9.99
C TYR A 457 -20.42 16.71 -10.51
N PHE A 458 -19.34 16.07 -10.02
CA PHE A 458 -19.03 14.69 -10.35
C PHE A 458 -20.14 13.72 -9.92
N VAL A 459 -20.62 13.82 -8.67
CA VAL A 459 -21.71 12.99 -8.15
C VAL A 459 -23.01 13.21 -8.93
N VAL A 460 -23.38 14.46 -9.21
CA VAL A 460 -24.56 14.79 -10.03
C VAL A 460 -24.44 14.16 -11.42
N LEU A 461 -23.27 14.24 -12.03
CA LEU A 461 -23.03 13.69 -13.35
C LEU A 461 -23.06 12.15 -13.38
N VAL A 462 -22.53 11.50 -12.33
CA VAL A 462 -22.65 10.04 -12.14
C VAL A 462 -24.11 9.62 -11.92
N MET A 463 -24.89 10.39 -11.15
CA MET A 463 -26.32 10.14 -10.97
C MET A 463 -27.10 10.28 -12.28
N LEU A 464 -26.80 11.32 -13.08
CA LEU A 464 -27.38 11.48 -14.42
C LEU A 464 -26.98 10.33 -15.35
N PHE A 465 -25.72 9.92 -15.33
CA PHE A 465 -25.25 8.78 -16.11
C PHE A 465 -25.97 7.49 -15.71
N TYR A 466 -26.16 7.24 -14.42
CA TYR A 466 -26.96 6.13 -13.92
C TYR A 466 -28.41 6.20 -14.42
N TRP A 467 -29.04 7.37 -14.31
CA TRP A 467 -30.43 7.60 -14.73
C TRP A 467 -30.65 7.36 -16.22
N PHE A 468 -29.73 7.78 -17.08
CA PHE A 468 -29.89 7.68 -18.53
C PHE A 468 -29.41 6.35 -19.12
N PHE A 469 -28.38 5.72 -18.56
CA PHE A 469 -27.70 4.60 -19.22
C PHE A 469 -27.70 3.28 -18.43
N LEU A 470 -27.81 3.30 -17.10
CA LEU A 470 -27.82 2.09 -16.26
C LEU A 470 -29.23 1.69 -15.77
N SER A 471 -30.19 2.61 -15.81
CA SER A 471 -31.56 2.39 -15.32
C SER A 471 -32.41 1.43 -16.17
N GLY A 472 -31.84 0.87 -17.25
CA GLY A 472 -32.52 -0.04 -18.17
C GLY A 472 -33.63 0.60 -19.02
N ARG A 473 -33.80 1.93 -18.95
CA ARG A 473 -34.78 2.70 -19.72
C ARG A 473 -34.17 3.23 -21.01
N THR A 474 -35.00 3.43 -22.03
CA THR A 474 -34.56 4.13 -23.24
C THR A 474 -34.27 5.60 -22.92
N PHE A 475 -33.29 6.20 -23.62
CA PHE A 475 -32.94 7.61 -23.46
C PHE A 475 -34.16 8.53 -23.54
N THR A 476 -35.07 8.26 -24.48
CA THR A 476 -36.31 9.03 -24.69
C THR A 476 -37.26 8.94 -23.49
N SER A 477 -37.42 7.77 -22.88
CA SER A 477 -38.26 7.58 -21.69
C SER A 477 -37.65 8.26 -20.45
N SER A 478 -36.34 8.14 -20.25
CA SER A 478 -35.63 8.82 -19.16
C SER A 478 -35.70 10.35 -19.29
N ALA A 479 -35.52 10.87 -20.51
CA ALA A 479 -35.63 12.31 -20.79
C ALA A 479 -37.06 12.83 -20.54
N ALA A 480 -38.09 12.13 -21.02
CA ALA A 480 -39.48 12.51 -20.79
C ALA A 480 -39.84 12.50 -19.30
N THR A 481 -39.37 11.51 -18.54
CA THR A 481 -39.60 11.42 -17.09
C THR A 481 -38.91 12.57 -16.34
N LEU A 482 -37.69 12.94 -16.74
CA LEU A 482 -36.95 14.05 -16.13
C LEU A 482 -37.61 15.40 -16.44
N LEU A 483 -38.10 15.59 -17.67
CA LEU A 483 -38.87 16.77 -18.05
C LEU A 483 -40.21 16.86 -17.30
N LEU A 484 -40.89 15.73 -17.09
CA LEU A 484 -42.10 15.69 -16.28
C LEU A 484 -41.80 16.07 -14.82
N LEU A 485 -40.75 15.49 -14.24
CA LEU A 485 -40.32 15.80 -12.87
C LEU A 485 -39.97 17.29 -12.73
N SER A 486 -39.21 17.85 -13.67
CA SER A 486 -38.83 19.26 -13.63
C SER A 486 -40.05 20.17 -13.77
N THR A 487 -41.00 19.82 -14.64
CA THR A 487 -42.26 20.57 -14.80
C THR A 487 -43.10 20.52 -13.52
N VAL A 488 -43.22 19.36 -12.88
CA VAL A 488 -43.94 19.20 -11.60
C VAL A 488 -43.25 19.98 -10.48
N LEU A 489 -41.92 19.98 -10.42
CA LEU A 489 -41.14 20.73 -9.43
C LEU A 489 -41.29 22.24 -9.63
N ILE A 490 -41.19 22.73 -10.88
CA ILE A 490 -41.37 24.15 -11.20
C ILE A 490 -42.82 24.58 -10.90
N TYR A 491 -43.81 23.74 -11.22
CA TYR A 491 -45.21 23.99 -10.90
C TYR A 491 -45.46 24.03 -9.39
N GLY A 492 -44.93 23.05 -8.64
CA GLY A 492 -44.98 23.01 -7.19
C GLY A 492 -44.30 24.21 -6.54
N TYR A 493 -43.11 24.59 -7.02
CA TYR A 493 -42.39 25.80 -6.58
C TYR A 493 -43.19 27.08 -6.86
N GLY A 494 -43.92 27.14 -7.98
CA GLY A 494 -44.81 28.25 -8.31
C GLY A 494 -46.00 28.39 -7.35
N PHE A 495 -46.44 27.28 -6.74
CA PHE A 495 -47.55 27.23 -5.78
C PHE A 495 -47.12 27.50 -4.33
N LEU A 496 -45.82 27.49 -4.01
CA LEU A 496 -45.34 27.80 -2.66
C LEU A 496 -45.69 29.26 -2.28
N PRO A 497 -46.24 29.50 -1.07
CA PRO A 497 -46.49 30.84 -0.58
C PRO A 497 -45.18 31.60 -0.39
N SER A 498 -45.20 32.93 -0.56
CA SER A 498 -44.00 33.79 -0.49
C SER A 498 -43.31 33.82 0.89
N LYS A 499 -43.93 33.20 1.90
CA LYS A 499 -43.35 32.96 3.23
C LYS A 499 -43.69 31.53 3.65
N LEU A 500 -42.67 30.72 3.90
CA LEU A 500 -42.81 29.39 4.49
C LEU A 500 -41.95 29.39 5.76
N PHE A 501 -42.55 29.15 6.94
CA PHE A 501 -41.84 29.13 8.23
C PHE A 501 -40.91 30.34 8.48
N GLY A 502 -41.30 31.55 8.05
CA GLY A 502 -40.55 32.79 8.32
C GLY A 502 -39.42 33.11 7.32
N PHE A 503 -39.11 32.22 6.37
CA PHE A 503 -38.10 32.50 5.32
C PHE A 503 -38.77 33.05 4.04
N PRO A 504 -38.26 34.15 3.47
CA PRO A 504 -38.75 34.68 2.19
C PRO A 504 -38.25 33.82 1.03
N ILE A 505 -39.16 33.28 0.22
CA ILE A 505 -38.82 32.48 -0.97
C ILE A 505 -38.84 33.39 -2.20
N GLN A 506 -37.71 33.51 -2.89
CA GLN A 506 -37.57 34.36 -4.07
C GLN A 506 -38.24 33.70 -5.29
N ARG A 507 -39.28 34.34 -5.85
CA ARG A 507 -39.97 33.84 -7.04
C ARG A 507 -39.05 33.92 -8.26
N MET A 508 -38.95 32.85 -9.04
CA MET A 508 -38.19 32.83 -10.30
C MET A 508 -38.74 33.90 -11.27
N SER A 509 -37.85 34.70 -11.87
CA SER A 509 -38.21 35.72 -12.86
C SER A 509 -38.54 35.09 -14.21
N LEU A 510 -39.59 35.56 -14.89
CA LEU A 510 -40.00 35.10 -16.22
C LEU A 510 -38.91 35.28 -17.30
N SER A 511 -37.92 36.14 -17.05
CA SER A 511 -36.75 36.33 -17.91
C SER A 511 -35.84 35.10 -18.00
N SER A 512 -35.87 34.17 -17.04
CA SER A 512 -35.04 32.96 -17.06
C SER A 512 -35.52 31.91 -18.08
N PHE A 513 -36.72 32.08 -18.66
CA PHE A 513 -37.30 31.15 -19.63
C PHE A 513 -37.38 31.71 -21.05
N LYS A 514 -36.88 32.92 -21.28
CA LYS A 514 -36.91 33.56 -22.60
C LYS A 514 -35.64 33.18 -23.38
N ILE A 515 -35.77 32.22 -24.30
CA ILE A 515 -34.68 31.85 -25.21
C ILE A 515 -34.51 32.98 -26.24
N SER A 516 -33.27 33.48 -26.40
CA SER A 516 -32.97 34.51 -27.40
C SER A 516 -33.18 33.98 -28.81
N GLU A 517 -33.88 34.74 -29.65
CA GLU A 517 -34.14 34.40 -31.05
C GLU A 517 -32.85 34.21 -31.86
N GLU A 518 -31.78 34.91 -31.46
CA GLU A 518 -30.44 34.78 -32.06
C GLU A 518 -29.84 33.39 -31.82
N VAL A 519 -29.97 32.86 -30.60
CA VAL A 519 -29.44 31.54 -30.23
C VAL A 519 -30.17 30.43 -31.00
N VAL A 520 -31.49 30.57 -31.19
CA VAL A 520 -32.28 29.61 -31.98
C VAL A 520 -31.87 29.65 -33.44
N ARG A 521 -31.72 30.85 -34.02
CA ARG A 521 -31.32 31.02 -35.42
C ARG A 521 -29.94 30.43 -35.70
N ASP A 522 -28.96 30.65 -34.84
CA ASP A 522 -27.60 30.11 -35.00
C ASP A 522 -27.58 28.58 -34.84
N SER A 523 -28.37 28.05 -33.92
CA SER A 523 -28.53 26.59 -33.74
C SER A 523 -29.13 25.93 -34.98
N VAL A 524 -30.18 26.52 -35.54
CA VAL A 524 -30.83 26.03 -36.77
C VAL A 524 -29.89 26.13 -37.96
N ALA A 525 -29.16 27.24 -38.11
CA ALA A 525 -28.19 27.42 -39.18
C ALA A 525 -27.06 26.35 -39.12
N THR A 526 -26.57 26.05 -37.92
CA THR A 526 -25.56 25.02 -37.69
C THR A 526 -26.07 23.62 -38.03
N ALA A 527 -27.31 23.29 -37.65
CA ALA A 527 -27.94 22.02 -37.97
C ALA A 527 -28.10 21.82 -39.49
N VAL A 528 -28.56 22.87 -40.19
CA VAL A 528 -28.69 22.86 -41.65
C VAL A 528 -27.33 22.70 -42.34
N TYR A 529 -26.29 23.39 -41.85
CA TYR A 529 -24.94 23.23 -42.35
C TYR A 529 -24.42 21.79 -42.20
N LEU A 530 -24.57 21.20 -41.01
CA LEU A 530 -24.14 19.83 -40.74
C LEU A 530 -24.88 18.81 -41.61
N TRP A 531 -26.20 18.97 -41.77
CA TRP A 531 -27.01 18.12 -42.64
C TRP A 531 -26.54 18.17 -44.09
N ASN A 532 -26.37 19.38 -44.63
CA ASN A 532 -25.93 19.58 -46.01
C ASN A 532 -24.52 19.03 -46.25
N LYS A 533 -23.61 19.20 -45.29
CA LYS A 533 -22.25 18.64 -45.36
C LYS A 533 -22.25 17.10 -45.34
N GLY A 534 -23.06 16.50 -44.47
CA GLY A 534 -23.24 15.05 -44.43
C GLY A 534 -23.75 14.49 -45.76
N PHE A 535 -24.76 15.14 -46.34
CA PHE A 535 -25.33 14.71 -47.62
C PHE A 535 -24.36 14.88 -48.80
N GLN A 536 -23.55 15.95 -48.80
CA GLN A 536 -22.47 16.10 -49.78
C GLN A 536 -21.45 14.96 -49.68
N ASN A 537 -21.08 14.56 -48.45
CA ASN A 537 -20.17 13.43 -48.27
C ASN A 537 -20.79 12.12 -48.78
N ILE A 538 -22.07 11.85 -48.49
CA ILE A 538 -22.77 10.67 -49.02
C ILE A 538 -22.80 10.70 -50.55
N LYS A 539 -23.05 11.86 -51.16
CA LYS A 539 -23.05 12.04 -52.62
C LYS A 539 -21.69 11.75 -53.24
N ILE A 540 -20.61 12.24 -52.65
CA ILE A 540 -19.23 11.97 -53.10
C ILE A 540 -18.90 10.48 -52.95
N LEU A 541 -19.36 9.83 -51.87
CA LEU A 541 -19.19 8.41 -51.64
C LEU A 541 -19.94 7.55 -52.69
N ALA A 542 -21.19 7.94 -53.02
CA ALA A 542 -22.02 7.27 -54.01
C ALA A 542 -21.48 7.40 -55.44
N GLN A 543 -20.66 8.42 -55.72
CA GLN A 543 -19.99 8.60 -57.01
C GLN A 543 -18.75 7.71 -57.17
N GLY A 544 -18.28 7.03 -56.11
CA GLY A 544 -17.20 6.03 -56.17
C GLY A 544 -15.80 6.57 -56.48
N ASN A 545 -15.62 7.88 -56.57
CA ASN A 545 -14.38 8.49 -57.07
C ASN A 545 -13.32 8.79 -55.99
N ASP A 546 -13.67 8.76 -54.70
CA ASP A 546 -12.75 9.10 -53.60
C ASP A 546 -12.61 7.96 -52.58
N TRP A 547 -11.68 7.05 -52.87
CA TRP A 547 -11.33 5.93 -52.00
C TRP A 547 -10.84 6.36 -50.61
N SER A 548 -10.18 7.52 -50.49
CA SER A 548 -9.71 8.03 -49.19
C SER A 548 -10.90 8.37 -48.30
N MET A 549 -11.94 8.98 -48.85
CA MET A 549 -13.15 9.29 -48.08
C MET A 549 -13.95 8.02 -47.76
N PHE A 550 -13.99 7.04 -48.67
CA PHE A 550 -14.58 5.73 -48.40
C PHE A 550 -13.94 5.04 -47.19
N PHE A 551 -12.62 4.89 -47.16
CA PHE A 551 -11.95 4.25 -46.03
C PHE A 551 -12.13 5.03 -44.72
N LYS A 552 -12.09 6.36 -44.74
CA LYS A 552 -12.38 7.18 -43.56
C LYS A 552 -13.78 6.94 -43.00
N VAL A 553 -14.79 6.93 -43.88
CA VAL A 553 -16.18 6.69 -43.48
C VAL A 553 -16.38 5.24 -43.03
N ALA A 554 -15.80 4.26 -43.71
CA ALA A 554 -15.91 2.84 -43.36
C ALA A 554 -15.25 2.52 -42.01
N VAL A 555 -14.04 3.04 -41.78
CA VAL A 555 -13.34 2.91 -40.49
C VAL A 555 -14.13 3.60 -39.39
N PHE A 556 -14.61 4.84 -39.62
CA PHE A 556 -15.46 5.55 -38.66
C PHE A 556 -16.74 4.77 -38.33
N LEU A 557 -17.44 4.23 -39.32
CA LEU A 557 -18.65 3.43 -39.12
C LEU A 557 -18.35 2.09 -38.41
N TYR A 558 -17.19 1.48 -38.66
CA TYR A 558 -16.75 0.28 -37.96
C TYR A 558 -16.47 0.56 -36.48
N PHE A 559 -15.74 1.64 -36.17
CA PHE A 559 -15.54 2.08 -34.79
C PHE A 559 -16.86 2.47 -34.11
N LEU A 560 -17.73 3.19 -34.83
CA LEU A 560 -19.06 3.55 -34.34
C LEU A 560 -19.89 2.31 -34.01
N LYS A 561 -19.84 1.28 -34.88
CA LYS A 561 -20.48 -0.03 -34.65
C LYS A 561 -19.90 -0.74 -33.43
N LEU A 562 -18.56 -0.78 -33.29
CA LEU A 562 -17.88 -1.40 -32.14
C LEU A 562 -18.32 -0.74 -30.83
N ILE A 563 -18.39 0.59 -30.81
CA ILE A 563 -18.84 1.39 -29.66
C ILE A 563 -20.32 1.13 -29.37
N LEU A 564 -21.19 1.12 -30.39
CA LEU A 564 -22.63 0.90 -30.22
C LEU A 564 -23.00 -0.53 -29.79
N SER A 565 -22.25 -1.54 -30.22
CA SER A 565 -22.63 -2.94 -30.09
C SER A 565 -22.34 -3.57 -28.73
N GLU A 566 -21.27 -3.17 -28.06
CA GLU A 566 -20.76 -3.91 -26.89
C GLU A 566 -20.51 -3.01 -25.66
N PHE A 567 -20.23 -1.71 -25.83
CA PHE A 567 -19.68 -0.90 -24.74
C PHE A 567 -20.17 0.55 -24.63
N LEU A 568 -21.17 1.02 -25.38
CA LEU A 568 -21.55 2.46 -25.38
C LEU A 568 -21.70 3.02 -23.96
N THR A 569 -22.46 2.35 -23.11
CA THR A 569 -22.65 2.75 -21.71
C THR A 569 -21.34 2.74 -20.93
N THR A 570 -20.58 1.65 -20.99
CA THR A 570 -19.31 1.46 -20.27
C THR A 570 -18.23 2.45 -20.75
N SER A 571 -18.12 2.71 -22.05
CA SER A 571 -17.22 3.68 -22.66
C SER A 571 -17.57 5.12 -22.27
N ILE A 572 -18.86 5.48 -22.23
CA ILE A 572 -19.30 6.79 -21.73
C ILE A 572 -18.95 6.93 -20.24
N GLY A 573 -19.16 5.90 -19.43
CA GLY A 573 -18.80 5.92 -18.01
C GLY A 573 -17.29 6.08 -17.78
N ILE A 574 -16.46 5.36 -18.53
CA ILE A 574 -15.00 5.50 -18.47
C ILE A 574 -14.57 6.89 -18.93
N ALA A 575 -15.12 7.40 -20.05
CA ALA A 575 -14.82 8.73 -20.54
C ALA A 575 -15.21 9.84 -19.54
N LEU A 576 -16.30 9.65 -18.79
CA LEU A 576 -16.76 10.56 -17.76
C LEU A 576 -15.78 10.64 -16.58
N VAL A 577 -15.36 9.48 -16.06
CA VAL A 577 -14.36 9.39 -14.99
C VAL A 577 -13.02 9.92 -15.46
N PHE A 578 -12.64 9.61 -16.70
CA PHE A 578 -11.41 10.09 -17.31
C PHE A 578 -11.45 11.61 -17.49
N ALA A 579 -12.57 12.22 -17.90
CA ALA A 579 -12.66 13.68 -18.06
C ALA A 579 -12.44 14.44 -16.73
N PHE A 580 -12.87 13.88 -15.60
CA PHE A 580 -12.68 14.49 -14.28
C PHE A 580 -11.33 14.19 -13.63
N THR A 581 -10.58 13.20 -14.13
CA THR A 581 -9.28 12.80 -13.56
C THR A 581 -8.10 13.16 -14.45
N ALA A 582 -8.26 13.15 -15.78
CA ALA A 582 -7.18 13.33 -16.73
C ALA A 582 -6.59 14.74 -16.72
N PHE A 583 -7.40 15.80 -16.58
CA PHE A 583 -6.89 17.17 -16.53
C PHE A 583 -6.15 17.46 -15.22
N PHE A 584 -6.65 16.94 -14.11
CA PHE A 584 -5.97 17.00 -12.82
C PHE A 584 -4.63 16.24 -12.83
N ILE A 585 -4.62 15.02 -13.39
CA ILE A 585 -3.38 14.23 -13.55
C ILE A 585 -2.42 14.93 -14.51
N TYR A 586 -2.91 15.50 -15.61
CA TYR A 586 -2.07 16.22 -16.57
C TYR A 586 -1.42 17.47 -15.96
N GLU A 587 -2.14 18.24 -15.16
CA GLU A 587 -1.58 19.40 -14.45
C GLU A 587 -0.48 18.97 -13.47
N GLN A 588 -0.65 17.84 -12.78
CA GLN A 588 0.31 17.34 -11.80
C GLN A 588 1.60 16.78 -12.44
N TYR A 589 1.52 16.26 -13.67
CA TYR A 589 2.62 15.57 -14.36
C TYR A 589 2.93 16.15 -15.75
N GLU A 590 2.72 17.45 -15.93
CA GLU A 590 2.75 18.13 -17.24
C GLU A 590 4.06 17.88 -18.02
N SER A 591 5.21 17.96 -17.36
CA SER A 591 6.53 17.79 -17.98
C SER A 591 6.85 16.34 -18.38
N GLU A 592 6.32 15.37 -17.64
CA GLU A 592 6.52 13.95 -17.88
C GLU A 592 5.61 13.45 -19.00
N ILE A 593 4.34 13.88 -18.99
CA ILE A 593 3.36 13.53 -20.02
C ILE A 593 3.74 14.18 -21.35
N ASP A 594 4.14 15.46 -21.37
CA ASP A 594 4.59 16.12 -22.59
C ASP A 594 5.83 15.42 -23.21
N GLY A 595 6.74 14.93 -22.37
CA GLY A 595 7.89 14.13 -22.82
C GLY A 595 7.47 12.81 -23.46
N VAL A 596 6.55 12.08 -22.84
CA VAL A 596 6.01 10.80 -23.38
C VAL A 596 5.22 11.02 -24.67
N VAL A 597 4.36 12.05 -24.70
CA VAL A 597 3.58 12.41 -25.88
C VAL A 597 4.50 12.81 -27.03
N GLY A 598 5.59 13.54 -26.76
CA GLY A 598 6.62 13.86 -27.76
C GLY A 598 7.20 12.61 -28.43
N VAL A 599 7.66 11.64 -27.63
CA VAL A 599 8.23 10.38 -28.13
C VAL A 599 7.19 9.56 -28.91
N LEU A 600 5.94 9.51 -28.45
CA LEU A 600 4.84 8.82 -29.12
C LEU A 600 4.49 9.46 -30.47
N VAL A 601 4.46 10.80 -30.51
CA VAL A 601 4.19 11.58 -31.73
C VAL A 601 5.33 11.40 -32.74
N ASP A 602 6.58 11.36 -32.28
CA ASP A 602 7.72 11.15 -33.16
C ASP A 602 7.75 9.71 -33.70
N GLY A 603 7.45 8.71 -32.87
CA GLY A 603 7.27 7.32 -33.32
C GLY A 603 6.08 7.11 -34.26
N LEU A 604 4.97 7.83 -34.05
CA LEU A 604 3.82 7.85 -34.96
C LEU A 604 4.14 8.53 -36.29
N LYS A 605 4.96 9.60 -36.28
CA LYS A 605 5.44 10.24 -37.51
C LYS A 605 6.39 9.33 -38.28
N GLU A 606 7.30 8.62 -37.62
CA GLU A 606 8.19 7.65 -38.26
C GLU A 606 7.41 6.47 -38.86
N SER A 607 6.44 5.93 -38.14
CA SER A 607 5.60 4.82 -38.64
C SER A 607 4.66 5.26 -39.77
N MET A 608 4.09 6.46 -39.71
CA MET A 608 3.36 7.06 -40.84
C MET A 608 4.26 7.30 -42.04
N ALA A 609 5.49 7.79 -41.85
CA ALA A 609 6.47 7.98 -42.92
C ALA A 609 6.89 6.64 -43.55
N PHE A 610 7.02 5.58 -42.73
CA PHE A 610 7.31 4.22 -43.19
C PHE A 610 6.14 3.60 -43.97
N LEU A 611 4.90 3.77 -43.50
CA LEU A 611 3.69 3.35 -44.22
C LEU A 611 3.55 4.08 -45.56
N THR A 612 3.84 5.39 -45.58
CA THR A 612 3.80 6.21 -46.80
C THR A 612 4.85 5.74 -47.82
N ARG A 613 6.02 5.29 -47.36
CA ARG A 613 7.10 4.73 -48.19
C ARG A 613 6.81 3.34 -48.77
N ASN A 614 5.98 2.54 -48.12
CA ASN A 614 5.68 1.16 -48.50
C ASN A 614 4.32 1.00 -49.22
N LEU A 615 3.66 2.10 -49.54
CA LEU A 615 2.43 2.11 -50.33
C LEU A 615 2.75 1.84 -51.83
N PRO A 616 1.97 1.01 -52.54
CA PRO A 616 2.21 0.69 -53.96
C PRO A 616 2.15 1.95 -54.86
N ASP A 617 2.98 2.00 -55.90
CA ASP A 617 3.15 3.14 -56.83
C ASP A 617 1.84 3.61 -57.51
N SER A 618 0.80 2.77 -57.55
CA SER A 618 -0.51 3.13 -58.09
C SER A 618 -1.21 4.24 -57.29
N LEU A 619 -0.87 4.44 -56.01
CA LEU A 619 -1.41 5.52 -55.17
C LEU A 619 -0.57 6.81 -55.21
N TYR A 620 0.73 6.70 -55.47
CA TYR A 620 1.60 7.87 -55.68
C TYR A 620 1.18 8.68 -56.92
N SER A 621 0.72 8.00 -57.97
CA SER A 621 0.25 8.65 -59.21
C SER A 621 -1.04 9.48 -59.04
N VAL A 622 -1.87 9.16 -58.04
CA VAL A 622 -3.12 9.90 -57.75
C VAL A 622 -2.85 11.15 -56.91
N GLN A 623 -1.85 11.10 -56.03
CA GLN A 623 -1.49 12.22 -55.15
C GLN A 623 -0.67 13.28 -55.92
N HIS A 624 0.25 12.86 -56.79
CA HIS A 624 1.04 13.77 -57.62
C HIS A 624 0.19 14.46 -58.71
N ASN A 625 -0.87 13.80 -59.22
CA ASN A 625 -1.84 14.44 -60.12
C ASN A 625 -2.74 15.48 -59.42
N ARG A 626 -2.97 15.36 -58.10
CA ARG A 626 -3.72 16.36 -57.31
C ARG A 626 -2.88 17.61 -57.03
N GLU A 627 -1.56 17.48 -56.87
CA GLU A 627 -0.65 18.61 -56.65
C GLU A 627 -0.29 19.33 -57.96
N SER A 628 -0.03 18.61 -59.05
CA SER A 628 0.19 19.22 -60.38
C SER A 628 -1.06 19.93 -60.93
N GLY A 629 -2.26 19.45 -60.58
CA GLY A 629 -3.53 20.12 -60.90
C GLY A 629 -3.79 21.40 -60.08
N ARG A 630 -3.14 21.59 -58.93
CA ARG A 630 -3.23 22.81 -58.12
C ARG A 630 -2.27 23.90 -58.59
N GLU A 631 -1.08 23.54 -59.07
CA GLU A 631 -0.12 24.53 -59.61
C GLU A 631 -0.56 25.11 -60.97
N LYS A 632 -1.33 24.36 -61.78
CA LYS A 632 -1.91 24.89 -63.04
C LYS A 632 -3.13 25.81 -62.87
N LYS A 633 -3.63 25.99 -61.64
CA LYS A 633 -4.79 26.86 -61.34
C LYS A 633 -4.40 28.19 -60.65
N LEU A 634 -3.09 28.43 -60.50
CA LEU A 634 -2.50 29.62 -59.87
C LEU A 634 -1.48 30.34 -60.78
N ARG A 635 -1.55 30.11 -62.11
CA ARG A 635 -0.97 30.99 -63.12
C ARG A 635 -2.03 31.57 -64.01
#